data_AF-A0A7W1HD89-F1
#
_entry.id   AF-A0A7W1HD89-F1
#
_cell.length_a   1.000
_cell.length_b   1.000
_cell.length_c   1.000
_cell.angle_alpha   90.00
_cell.angle_beta   90.00
_cell.angle_gamma   90.00
#
_symmetry.space_group_name_H-M   'P 1'
#
loop_
_entity.id
_entity.type
_entity.pdbx_description
1 polymer ?
#
loop_
_entity_poly.entity_id
_entity_poly.type
_entity_poly.pdbx_seq_one_letter_code
_entity_poly.pdbx_strand_id
1 'polypeptide(L)'
;MRVISKRALREFWKNEPIAKQPLEDWYRSVKKADWETFADVRETFRRADVFRDCVIFDIGGNKYRLIAKVRYQRKKVFVRFVMSHFDYDKDSWKSDC
;
A
#
# COMPACT_ATOMS: atom_id res chain seq x y z
N MET A 1 -3.17 -12.49 -0.91
CA MET A 1 -4.15 -11.54 -1.44
C MET A 1 -3.87 -11.29 -2.93
N ARG A 2 -4.89 -11.03 -3.75
CA ARG A 2 -4.73 -10.67 -5.17
C ARG A 2 -4.61 -9.14 -5.33
N VAL A 3 -3.39 -8.67 -5.60
CA VAL A 3 -3.14 -7.28 -6.01
C VAL A 3 -3.58 -7.12 -7.47
N ILE A 4 -4.54 -6.22 -7.72
CA ILE A 4 -5.21 -6.13 -9.03
C ILE A 4 -4.32 -5.52 -10.11
N SER A 5 -3.48 -4.55 -9.75
CA SER A 5 -2.55 -3.91 -10.68
C SER A 5 -1.26 -3.54 -9.99
N LYS A 6 -0.13 -3.76 -10.68
CA LYS A 6 1.19 -3.25 -10.30
C LYS A 6 1.50 -1.87 -10.89
N ARG A 7 0.58 -1.29 -11.67
CA ARG A 7 0.84 -0.11 -12.48
C ARG A 7 1.35 1.07 -11.63
N ALA A 8 0.65 1.42 -10.56
CA ALA A 8 1.04 2.51 -9.67
C ALA A 8 2.43 2.31 -9.05
N LEU A 9 2.77 1.08 -8.64
CA LEU A 9 4.11 0.77 -8.11
C LEU A 9 5.19 1.02 -9.17
N ARG A 10 4.95 0.53 -10.40
CA ARG A 10 5.88 0.68 -11.52
C ARG A 10 6.05 2.11 -11.97
N GLU A 11 4.96 2.87 -12.00
CA GLU A 11 5.01 4.29 -12.37
C GLU A 11 5.78 5.09 -11.32
N PHE A 12 5.56 4.80 -10.03
CA PHE A 12 6.30 5.46 -8.96
C PHE A 12 7.81 5.19 -9.03
N TRP A 13 8.22 3.90 -9.07
CA TRP A 13 9.65 3.58 -9.06
C TRP A 13 10.39 3.89 -10.37
N LYS A 14 9.69 4.28 -11.44
CA LYS A 14 10.34 4.83 -12.63
C LYS A 14 10.95 6.21 -12.33
N ASN A 15 10.25 7.01 -11.54
CA ASN A 15 10.71 8.34 -11.11
C ASN A 15 11.56 8.25 -9.84
N GLU A 16 11.29 7.25 -8.98
CA GLU A 16 12.02 6.99 -7.74
C GLU A 16 12.63 5.57 -7.74
N PRO A 17 13.74 5.30 -8.47
CA PRO A 17 14.29 3.95 -8.64
C PRO A 17 14.60 3.21 -7.34
N ILE A 18 15.01 3.94 -6.30
CA ILE A 18 15.30 3.38 -4.97
C ILE A 18 14.06 2.81 -4.27
N ALA A 19 12.85 3.18 -4.70
CA ALA A 19 11.59 2.64 -4.18
C ALA A 19 11.24 1.26 -4.77
N LYS A 20 11.93 0.82 -5.84
CA LYS A 20 11.59 -0.44 -6.53
C LYS A 20 11.64 -1.65 -5.60
N GLN A 21 12.78 -1.86 -4.94
CA GLN A 21 12.97 -3.02 -4.06
C GLN A 21 11.93 -3.09 -2.93
N PRO A 22 11.71 -2.04 -2.11
CA PRO A 22 10.73 -2.13 -1.03
C PRO A 22 9.27 -2.25 -1.53
N LEU A 23 8.93 -1.70 -2.71
CA LEU A 23 7.60 -1.89 -3.31
C LEU A 23 7.42 -3.31 -3.87
N GLU A 24 8.48 -3.92 -4.41
CA GLU A 24 8.45 -5.33 -4.81
C GLU A 24 8.29 -6.26 -3.61
N ASP A 25 8.98 -5.98 -2.51
CA ASP A 25 8.89 -6.77 -1.28
C ASP A 25 7.50 -6.66 -0.66
N TRP A 26 6.91 -5.45 -0.61
CA TRP A 26 5.51 -5.28 -0.25
C TRP A 26 4.59 -6.13 -1.13
N TYR A 27 4.76 -6.07 -2.46
CA TYR A 27 3.94 -6.85 -3.39
C TYR A 27 4.04 -8.36 -3.16
N ARG A 28 5.25 -8.87 -2.92
CA ARG A 28 5.50 -10.30 -2.66
C ARG A 28 4.85 -10.74 -1.35
N SER A 29 4.96 -9.93 -0.29
CA SER A 29 4.33 -10.19 1.00
C SER A 29 2.79 -10.21 0.89
N VAL A 30 2.20 -9.20 0.24
CA VAL A 30 0.74 -9.13 0.04
C VAL A 30 0.21 -10.29 -0.79
N LYS A 31 0.97 -10.76 -1.79
CA LYS A 31 0.58 -11.94 -2.58
C LYS A 31 0.43 -13.20 -1.73
N LYS A 32 1.28 -13.38 -0.73
CA LYS A 32 1.30 -14.56 0.15
C LYS A 32 0.33 -14.44 1.33
N ALA A 33 -0.07 -13.23 1.70
CA ALA A 33 -0.97 -12.99 2.82
C ALA A 33 -2.37 -13.56 2.59
N ASP A 34 -3.08 -13.89 3.67
CA ASP A 34 -4.49 -14.27 3.64
C ASP A 34 -5.29 -13.47 4.68
N TRP A 35 -5.54 -12.20 4.38
CA TRP A 35 -6.20 -11.29 5.33
C TRP A 35 -7.72 -11.39 5.26
N GLU A 36 -8.36 -11.51 6.42
CA GLU A 36 -9.79 -11.39 6.65
C GLU A 36 -10.18 -10.03 7.25
N THR A 37 -9.27 -9.41 8.01
CA THR A 37 -9.50 -8.14 8.69
C THR A 37 -8.29 -7.22 8.61
N PHE A 38 -8.47 -5.98 9.06
CA PHE A 38 -7.35 -5.05 9.24
C PHE A 38 -6.37 -5.51 10.33
N ALA A 39 -6.82 -6.30 11.31
CA ALA A 39 -5.92 -6.85 12.34
C ALA A 39 -4.84 -7.73 11.69
N ASP A 40 -5.22 -8.61 10.77
CA ASP A 40 -4.29 -9.49 10.04
C ASP A 40 -3.32 -8.69 9.16
N VAL A 41 -3.78 -7.55 8.63
CA VAL A 41 -2.89 -6.62 7.92
C VAL A 41 -1.83 -6.09 8.87
N ARG A 42 -2.21 -5.68 10.09
CA ARG A 42 -1.27 -5.20 11.12
C ARG A 42 -0.34 -6.28 11.64
N GLU A 43 -0.77 -7.54 11.66
CA GLU A 43 0.14 -8.67 11.96
C GLU A 43 1.26 -8.77 10.93
N THR A 44 0.94 -8.54 9.65
CA THR A 44 1.93 -8.56 8.55
C THR A 44 2.75 -7.26 8.47
N PHE A 45 2.08 -6.12 8.66
CA PHE A 45 2.63 -4.77 8.54
C PHE A 45 2.27 -3.97 9.77
N ARG A 46 3.08 -4.07 10.83
CA ARG A 46 2.78 -3.50 12.16
C ARG A 46 2.48 -2.00 12.18
N ARG A 47 3.03 -1.25 11.23
CA ARG A 47 2.82 0.20 11.09
C ARG A 47 1.73 0.56 10.08
N ALA A 48 0.98 -0.42 9.59
CA ALA A 48 -0.15 -0.12 8.72
C ALA A 48 -1.22 0.62 9.50
N ASP A 49 -1.82 1.60 8.83
CA ASP A 49 -2.91 2.42 9.35
C ASP A 49 -4.13 2.33 8.43
N VAL A 50 -5.27 2.78 8.93
CA VAL A 50 -6.53 2.76 8.21
C VAL A 50 -7.16 4.16 8.21
N PHE A 51 -7.67 4.57 7.05
CA PHE A 51 -8.48 5.76 6.89
C PHE A 51 -9.66 5.42 5.99
N ARG A 52 -10.88 5.45 6.56
CA ARG A 52 -12.12 5.02 5.89
C ARG A 52 -11.95 3.61 5.30
N ASP A 53 -12.03 3.46 3.97
CA ASP A 53 -11.90 2.18 3.28
C ASP A 53 -10.50 1.90 2.70
N CYS A 54 -9.54 2.76 3.03
CA CYS A 54 -8.14 2.68 2.62
C CYS A 54 -7.24 2.19 3.76
N VAL A 55 -6.27 1.37 3.41
CA VAL A 55 -5.14 0.97 4.24
C VAL A 55 -3.89 1.69 3.73
N ILE A 56 -3.14 2.28 4.67
CA ILE A 56 -1.91 3.00 4.43
C ILE A 56 -0.73 2.13 4.91
N PHE A 57 0.27 1.95 4.06
CA PHE A 57 1.47 1.17 4.34
C PHE A 57 2.71 2.05 4.32
N ASP A 58 3.57 1.88 5.31
CA ASP A 58 4.93 2.43 5.33
C ASP A 58 5.87 1.61 4.43
N ILE A 59 6.51 2.27 3.48
CA ILE A 59 7.42 1.62 2.52
C ILE A 59 8.82 2.24 2.61
N GLY A 60 9.85 1.38 2.48
CA GLY A 60 11.24 1.82 2.37
C GLY A 60 11.81 2.47 3.63
N GLY A 61 11.39 2.03 4.82
CA GLY A 61 11.83 2.62 6.08
C GLY A 61 11.15 3.96 6.37
N ASN A 62 9.82 4.01 6.20
CA ASN A 62 8.99 5.20 6.42
C ASN A 62 9.19 6.35 5.39
N LYS A 63 9.88 6.09 4.28
CA LYS A 63 10.14 7.10 3.23
C LYS A 63 8.91 7.38 2.36
N TYR A 64 8.09 6.36 2.15
CA TYR A 64 6.94 6.44 1.25
C TYR A 64 5.68 5.86 1.91
N ARG A 65 4.53 6.29 1.38
CA ARG A 65 3.20 5.82 1.73
C ARG A 65 2.58 5.14 0.52
N LEU A 66 2.16 3.89 0.71
CA LEU A 66 1.35 3.18 -0.27
C LEU A 66 -0.08 3.12 0.27
N ILE A 67 -1.03 3.64 -0.49
CA ILE A 67 -2.44 3.70 -0.11
C ILE A 67 -3.19 2.69 -0.98
N ALA A 68 -3.91 1.76 -0.35
CA ALA A 68 -4.66 0.74 -1.05
C ALA A 68 -6.02 0.47 -0.42
N LYS A 69 -7.03 0.21 -1.27
CA LYS A 69 -8.30 -0.34 -0.83
C LYS A 69 -8.19 -1.85 -0.72
N VAL A 70 -8.46 -2.39 0.47
CA VAL A 70 -8.44 -3.83 0.72
C VAL A 70 -9.89 -4.33 0.80
N ARG A 71 -10.23 -5.30 -0.05
CA ARG A 71 -11.53 -5.97 -0.07
C ARG A 71 -11.34 -7.39 0.45
N TYR A 72 -11.39 -7.54 1.77
CA TYR A 72 -11.09 -8.79 2.50
C TYR A 72 -11.90 -9.98 2.00
N GLN A 73 -13.24 -9.85 1.94
CA GLN A 73 -14.15 -10.91 1.46
C GLN A 73 -13.80 -11.42 0.04
N ARG A 74 -13.24 -10.56 -0.81
CA ARG A 74 -12.87 -10.93 -2.20
C ARG A 74 -11.37 -11.24 -2.33
N LYS A 75 -10.61 -11.13 -1.24
CA LYS A 75 -9.15 -11.23 -1.20
C LYS A 75 -8.46 -10.34 -2.24
N LYS A 76 -8.98 -9.13 -2.47
CA LYS A 76 -8.46 -8.18 -3.49
C LYS A 76 -7.84 -6.95 -2.85
N VAL A 77 -6.73 -6.48 -3.44
CA VAL A 77 -6.05 -5.24 -3.05
C VAL A 77 -5.93 -4.33 -4.26
N PHE A 78 -6.40 -3.10 -4.12
CA PHE A 78 -6.38 -2.07 -5.15
C PHE A 78 -5.45 -0.95 -4.72
N VAL A 79 -4.25 -0.89 -5.29
CA VAL A 79 -3.32 0.23 -5.06
C VAL A 79 -3.93 1.49 -5.67
N ARG A 80 -4.11 2.53 -4.85
CA ARG A 80 -4.59 3.84 -5.29
C ARG A 80 -3.40 4.75 -5.60
N PHE A 81 -2.49 4.87 -4.63
CA PHE A 81 -1.35 5.76 -4.73
C PHE A 81 -0.10 5.16 -4.10
N VAL A 82 1.04 5.62 -4.59
CA VAL A 82 2.34 5.56 -3.90
C VAL A 82 2.90 6.97 -3.92
N MET A 83 3.31 7.49 -2.78
CA MET A 83 3.80 8.87 -2.65
C MET A 83 4.85 9.02 -1.57
N SER A 84 5.58 10.14 -1.59
CA SER A 84 6.50 10.53 -0.53
C SER A 84 5.75 10.80 0.78
N HIS A 85 6.45 10.76 1.91
CA HIS A 85 5.88 11.23 3.18
C HIS A 85 5.39 12.68 3.08
N PHE A 86 6.16 13.54 2.39
CA PHE A 86 5.81 14.95 2.22
C PHE A 86 4.51 15.15 1.43
N ASP A 87 4.29 14.37 0.37
CA ASP A 87 3.05 14.46 -0.41
C ASP A 87 1.86 13.83 0.30
N TYR A 88 2.11 12.82 1.13
CA TYR A 88 1.09 12.23 1.99
C TYR A 88 0.51 13.23 2.98
N ASP A 89 1.36 14.08 3.58
CA ASP A 89 0.95 15.09 4.56
C ASP A 89 0.09 16.22 3.95
N LYS A 90 0.03 16.32 2.61
CA LYS A 90 -0.85 17.26 1.90
C LYS A 90 -2.29 16.77 1.79
N ASP A 91 -2.59 15.56 2.26
CA ASP A 91 -3.95 15.01 2.37
C ASP A 91 -4.76 14.88 1.07
N SER A 92 -4.14 15.11 -0.10
CA SER A 92 -4.81 15.04 -1.42
C SER A 92 -5.37 13.65 -1.75
N TRP A 93 -4.88 12.61 -1.08
CA TRP A 93 -5.32 11.23 -1.24
C TRP A 93 -6.63 10.91 -0.49
N LYS A 94 -7.01 11.73 0.50
CA LYS A 94 -8.16 11.44 1.37
C LYS A 94 -9.48 11.43 0.62
N SER A 95 -9.63 12.16 -0.49
CA SER A 95 -10.85 12.18 -1.31
C SER A 95 -11.10 10.88 -2.08
N ASP A 96 -10.05 10.08 -2.29
CA ASP A 96 -10.14 8.77 -2.94
C ASP A 96 -10.45 7.64 -1.95
N CYS A 97 -10.56 8.00 -0.67
CA CYS A 97 -10.99 7.18 0.45
C CYS A 97 -12.34 7.72 1.01
#